data_AF-A0A969DKN2-F1
#
_entry.id   AF-A0A969DKN2-F1
#
_cell.length_a   1.000
_cell.length_b   1.000
_cell.length_c   1.000
_cell.angle_alpha   90.00
_cell.angle_beta   90.00
_cell.angle_gamma   90.00
#
_symmetry.space_group_name_H-M   'P 1'
#
loop_
_entity.id
_entity.type
_entity.pdbx_description
1 polymer ?
#
loop_
_entity_poly.entity_id
_entity_poly.type
_entity_poly.pdbx_seq_one_letter_code
_entity_poly.pdbx_strand_id
1 'polypeptide(L)'
;MSQSPQIIHLNLLDTDYAKIAAGETIASDRKHRLAWGDATLDRLGKHIARYRYDNIDQEGRDDLLCKIGTTAELFTLSDREDFDDRIRTTGSFYLTPGERQQVVNWLRDELAVDLHPYP
;
A
#
# COMPACT_ATOMS: atom_id res chain seq x y z
N MET A 1 -21.59 -4.74 -24.58
CA MET A 1 -21.08 -3.36 -24.42
C MET A 1 -19.57 -3.45 -24.38
N SER A 2 -18.89 -2.94 -25.40
CA SER A 2 -17.43 -3.00 -25.50
C SER A 2 -16.87 -1.82 -24.70
N GLN A 3 -16.36 -2.04 -23.49
CA GLN A 3 -15.62 -0.98 -22.78
C GLN A 3 -14.33 -0.71 -23.55
N SER A 4 -14.28 0.44 -24.21
CA SER A 4 -13.06 0.95 -24.81
C SER A 4 -12.02 1.14 -23.70
N PRO A 5 -10.76 0.74 -23.90
CA PRO A 5 -9.73 0.91 -22.89
C PRO A 5 -9.59 2.40 -22.54
N GLN A 6 -9.78 2.74 -21.27
CA GLN A 6 -9.47 4.07 -20.76
C GLN A 6 -7.95 4.21 -20.68
N ILE A 7 -7.39 5.06 -21.54
CA ILE A 7 -5.99 5.48 -21.44
C ILE A 7 -5.93 6.54 -20.33
N ILE A 8 -5.38 6.18 -19.18
CA ILE A 8 -5.14 7.10 -18.07
C ILE A 8 -3.76 7.74 -18.29
N HIS A 9 -3.73 9.06 -18.43
CA HIS A 9 -2.47 9.81 -18.48
C HIS A 9 -1.95 10.01 -17.05
N LEU A 10 -1.04 9.13 -16.63
CA LEU A 10 -0.28 9.30 -15.39
C LEU A 10 0.72 10.43 -15.62
N ASN A 11 0.51 11.58 -14.97
CA ASN A 11 1.46 12.68 -14.98
C ASN A 11 2.53 12.39 -13.91
N LEU A 12 3.33 11.36 -14.16
CA LEU A 12 4.39 10.88 -13.27
C LEU A 12 5.71 11.38 -13.83
N LEU A 13 6.49 12.10 -13.03
CA LEU A 13 7.84 12.47 -13.42
C LEU A 13 8.66 11.19 -13.61
N ASP A 14 9.55 11.14 -14.60
CA ASP A 14 10.44 9.98 -14.83
C ASP A 14 11.21 9.59 -13.56
N THR A 15 11.53 10.58 -12.72
CA THR A 15 12.15 10.39 -11.41
C THR A 15 11.25 9.65 -10.42
N ASP A 16 9.95 9.90 -10.43
CA ASP A 16 9.00 9.25 -9.54
C ASP A 16 8.66 7.84 -10.02
N TYR A 17 8.60 7.64 -11.34
CA TYR A 17 8.55 6.31 -11.93
C TYR A 17 9.78 5.46 -11.55
N ALA A 18 10.98 6.05 -11.64
CA ALA A 18 12.21 5.35 -11.25
C ALA A 18 12.19 4.94 -9.78
N LYS A 19 11.71 5.82 -8.87
CA LYS A 19 11.56 5.49 -7.44
C LYS A 19 10.53 4.38 -7.21
N ILE A 20 9.41 4.40 -7.92
CA ILE A 20 8.38 3.35 -7.84
C ILE A 20 8.91 2.01 -8.35
N ALA A 21 9.62 2.01 -9.48
CA ALA A 21 10.17 0.80 -10.09
C ALA A 21 11.27 0.18 -9.21
N ALA A 22 12.11 1.01 -8.59
CA ALA A 22 13.14 0.59 -7.64
C ALA A 22 12.55 0.08 -6.32
N GLY A 23 11.41 0.65 -5.88
CA GLY A 23 10.82 0.38 -4.58
C GLY A 23 11.54 1.08 -3.43
N GLU A 24 10.89 1.14 -2.27
CA GLU A 24 11.51 1.66 -1.05
C GLU A 24 12.53 0.66 -0.51
N THR A 25 13.71 1.16 -0.13
CA THR A 25 14.75 0.32 0.45
C THR A 25 14.43 0.01 1.91
N ILE A 26 14.19 -1.26 2.20
CA ILE A 26 14.03 -1.77 3.57
C ILE A 26 15.43 -2.06 4.14
N ALA A 27 15.70 -1.56 5.35
CA ALA A 27 16.98 -1.75 6.02
C ALA A 27 17.28 -3.25 6.26
N SER A 28 18.52 -3.67 5.99
CA SER A 28 18.91 -5.09 6.00
C SER A 28 18.69 -5.76 7.35
N ASP A 29 18.91 -5.07 8.46
CA ASP A 29 18.65 -5.56 9.82
C ASP A 29 17.18 -5.93 10.05
N ARG A 30 16.24 -5.19 9.43
CA ARG A 30 14.81 -5.46 9.51
C ARG A 30 14.37 -6.62 8.61
N LYS A 31 14.99 -6.76 7.44
CA LYS A 31 14.74 -7.90 6.53
C LYS A 31 14.98 -9.25 7.23
N HIS A 32 16.07 -9.36 7.98
CA HIS A 32 16.41 -10.58 8.72
C HIS A 32 15.38 -10.94 9.80
N ARG A 33 14.77 -9.94 10.45
CA ARG A 33 13.74 -10.15 11.47
C ARG A 33 12.45 -10.73 10.91
N LEU A 34 12.06 -10.32 9.71
CA LEU A 34 10.79 -10.71 9.11
C LEU A 34 10.84 -12.12 8.48
N ALA A 35 12.05 -12.64 8.22
CA ALA A 35 12.26 -13.94 7.57
C ALA A 35 11.49 -14.11 6.24
N TRP A 36 11.08 -13.01 5.61
CA TRP A 36 10.40 -13.01 4.32
C TRP A 36 11.41 -13.16 3.19
N GLY A 37 10.98 -13.83 2.12
CA GLY A 37 11.78 -13.93 0.90
C GLY A 37 11.92 -12.59 0.19
N ASP A 38 13.01 -12.44 -0.59
CA ASP A 38 13.33 -11.21 -1.32
C ASP A 38 12.18 -10.72 -2.23
N ALA A 39 11.42 -11.64 -2.83
CA ALA A 39 10.28 -11.29 -3.67
C ALA A 39 9.16 -10.59 -2.89
N THR A 40 8.90 -10.99 -1.64
CA THR A 40 7.90 -10.35 -0.78
C THR A 40 8.38 -8.96 -0.35
N LEU A 41 9.67 -8.84 0.00
CA LEU A 41 10.27 -7.57 0.38
C LEU A 41 10.34 -6.57 -0.78
N ASP A 42 10.65 -7.03 -2.00
CA ASP A 42 10.60 -6.22 -3.23
C ASP A 42 9.19 -5.71 -3.51
N ARG A 43 8.18 -6.60 -3.42
CA ARG A 43 6.78 -6.22 -3.61
C ARG A 43 6.32 -5.19 -2.58
N LEU A 44 6.72 -5.37 -1.32
CA LEU A 44 6.43 -4.44 -0.24
C LEU A 44 7.09 -3.07 -0.47
N GLY A 45 8.36 -3.06 -0.85
CA GLY A 45 9.09 -1.84 -1.23
C GLY A 45 8.38 -1.09 -2.35
N LYS A 46 7.89 -1.79 -3.37
CA LYS A 46 7.11 -1.19 -4.47
C LYS A 46 5.77 -0.61 -4.00
N HIS A 47 5.05 -1.30 -3.11
CA HIS A 47 3.80 -0.76 -2.55
C HIS A 47 4.04 0.51 -1.73
N ILE A 48 5.11 0.54 -0.92
CA ILE A 48 5.50 1.73 -0.13
C ILE A 48 5.90 2.88 -1.07
N ALA A 49 6.71 2.61 -2.09
CA ALA A 49 7.13 3.64 -3.04
C ALA A 49 5.94 4.21 -3.83
N ARG A 50 4.99 3.37 -4.25
CA ARG A 50 3.75 3.84 -4.88
C ARG A 50 2.93 4.72 -3.93
N TYR A 51 2.84 4.36 -2.66
CA TYR A 51 2.12 5.20 -1.70
C TYR A 51 2.73 6.61 -1.58
N ARG A 52 4.06 6.72 -1.70
CA ARG A 52 4.79 7.99 -1.58
C ARG A 52 4.80 8.86 -2.83
N TYR A 53 4.98 8.23 -3.99
CA TYR A 53 5.32 8.95 -5.22
C TYR A 53 4.25 8.86 -6.31
N ASP A 54 3.28 7.95 -6.17
CA ASP A 54 2.18 7.83 -7.12
C ASP A 54 1.13 8.91 -6.82
N ASN A 55 0.58 9.54 -7.86
CA ASN A 55 -0.46 10.55 -7.72
C ASN A 55 -1.84 9.90 -7.72
N ILE A 56 -2.12 9.18 -6.65
CA ILE A 56 -3.37 8.42 -6.45
C ILE A 56 -4.29 9.11 -5.45
N ASP A 57 -5.59 8.91 -5.64
CA ASP A 57 -6.63 9.37 -4.73
C ASP A 57 -6.62 8.61 -3.40
N GLN A 58 -7.51 9.00 -2.48
CA GLN A 58 -7.57 8.39 -1.15
C GLN A 58 -7.95 6.91 -1.20
N GLU A 59 -8.84 6.51 -2.12
CA GLU A 59 -9.21 5.10 -2.30
C GLU A 59 -8.01 4.26 -2.76
N GLY A 60 -7.22 4.76 -3.72
CA GLY A 60 -5.96 4.13 -4.14
C GLY A 60 -4.92 4.05 -3.02
N ARG A 61 -4.82 5.09 -2.17
CA ARG A 61 -3.95 5.08 -0.98
C ARG A 61 -4.37 4.00 0.01
N ASP A 62 -5.67 3.88 0.25
CA ASP A 62 -6.23 2.85 1.13
C ASP A 62 -5.98 1.46 0.57
N ASP A 63 -6.15 1.25 -0.75
CA ASP A 63 -5.84 -0.03 -1.42
C ASP A 63 -4.37 -0.42 -1.24
N LEU A 64 -3.43 0.53 -1.37
CA LEU A 64 -2.02 0.28 -1.10
C LEU A 64 -1.75 -0.07 0.37
N LEU A 65 -2.35 0.66 1.31
CA LEU A 65 -2.23 0.33 2.74
C LEU A 65 -2.82 -1.05 3.05
N CYS A 66 -3.92 -1.43 2.39
CA CYS A 66 -4.53 -2.74 2.52
C CYS A 66 -3.61 -3.85 2.03
N LYS A 67 -2.95 -3.65 0.87
CA LYS A 67 -1.95 -4.58 0.33
C LYS A 67 -0.72 -4.72 1.23
N ILE A 68 -0.25 -3.61 1.80
CA ILE A 68 0.84 -3.60 2.78
C ILE A 68 0.43 -4.39 4.03
N GLY A 69 -0.71 -4.04 4.64
CA GLY A 69 -1.19 -4.71 5.84
C GLY A 69 -1.50 -6.20 5.62
N THR A 70 -2.00 -6.57 4.44
CA THR A 70 -2.20 -7.98 4.07
C THR A 70 -0.87 -8.72 3.94
N THR A 71 0.15 -8.09 3.33
CA THR A 71 1.50 -8.69 3.23
C THR A 71 2.13 -8.86 4.61
N ALA A 72 1.86 -7.93 5.51
CA ALA A 72 2.27 -7.96 6.91
C ALA A 72 1.36 -8.77 7.84
N GLU A 73 0.36 -9.46 7.29
CA GLU A 73 -0.61 -10.28 8.04
C GLU A 73 -1.32 -9.51 9.18
N LEU A 74 -1.50 -8.19 9.02
CA LEU A 74 -2.15 -7.31 10.00
C LEU A 74 -3.68 -7.41 9.99
N PHE A 75 -4.24 -7.91 8.89
CA PHE A 75 -5.67 -8.07 8.69
C PHE A 75 -6.04 -9.55 8.69
N THR A 76 -7.00 -9.88 9.54
CA THR A 76 -7.62 -11.20 9.65
C THR A 76 -8.58 -11.47 8.49
N LEU A 77 -9.14 -12.67 8.44
CA LEU A 77 -10.21 -12.98 7.50
C LEU A 77 -11.47 -12.13 7.77
N SER A 78 -11.80 -11.89 9.05
CA SER A 78 -12.96 -11.05 9.42
C SER A 78 -12.80 -9.63 8.90
N ASP A 79 -11.60 -9.05 9.00
CA ASP A 79 -11.34 -7.70 8.50
C ASP A 79 -11.56 -7.62 6.98
N ARG A 80 -11.18 -8.68 6.24
CA ARG A 80 -11.43 -8.76 4.79
C ARG A 80 -12.91 -8.87 4.45
N GLU A 81 -13.67 -9.61 5.25
CA GLU A 81 -15.12 -9.69 5.08
C GLU A 81 -15.78 -8.32 5.32
N ASP A 82 -15.31 -7.57 6.31
CA ASP A 82 -15.76 -6.19 6.56
C ASP A 82 -15.40 -5.25 5.41
N PHE A 83 -14.24 -5.42 4.79
CA PHE A 83 -13.84 -4.65 3.59
C PHE A 83 -14.76 -4.94 2.40
N ASP A 84 -15.02 -6.22 2.13
CA ASP A 84 -15.93 -6.65 1.07
C ASP A 84 -17.35 -6.13 1.31
N ASP A 85 -17.82 -6.15 2.56
CA ASP A 85 -19.14 -5.62 2.92
C ASP A 85 -19.22 -4.10 2.71
N ARG A 86 -18.17 -3.34 3.06
CA ARG A 86 -18.10 -1.90 2.74
C ARG A 86 -18.19 -1.62 1.26
N ILE A 87 -17.50 -2.40 0.42
CA ILE A 87 -17.57 -2.25 -1.03
C ILE A 87 -19.00 -2.54 -1.51
N ARG A 88 -19.63 -3.61 -1.03
CA ARG A 88 -21.02 -3.97 -1.41
C ARG A 88 -22.04 -2.92 -0.99
N THR A 89 -21.86 -2.31 0.18
CA THR A 89 -22.81 -1.37 0.77
C THR A 89 -22.63 0.06 0.28
N THR A 90 -21.38 0.50 0.11
CA THR A 90 -21.05 1.90 -0.23
C THR A 90 -20.62 2.09 -1.69
N GLY A 91 -20.21 1.02 -2.37
CA GLY A 91 -19.69 1.05 -3.73
C GLY A 91 -18.21 1.44 -3.84
N SER A 92 -17.53 1.71 -2.72
CA SER A 92 -16.13 2.15 -2.69
C SER A 92 -15.34 1.41 -1.62
N PHE A 93 -14.05 1.20 -1.89
CA PHE A 93 -13.12 0.68 -0.89
C PHE A 93 -12.55 1.82 -0.04
N TYR A 94 -12.50 1.61 1.28
CA TYR A 94 -11.75 2.49 2.18
C TYR A 94 -11.35 1.75 3.44
N LEU A 95 -10.21 2.16 3.99
CA LEU A 95 -9.80 1.78 5.33
C LEU A 95 -10.35 2.78 6.34
N THR A 96 -10.73 2.32 7.52
CA THR A 96 -11.06 3.23 8.62
C THR A 96 -9.79 3.94 9.10
N PRO A 97 -9.90 5.11 9.79
CA PRO A 97 -8.73 5.76 10.38
C PRO A 97 -7.90 4.84 11.29
N GLY A 98 -8.56 3.95 12.03
CA GLY A 98 -7.88 2.96 12.89
C GLY A 98 -7.07 1.94 12.08
N GLU A 99 -7.65 1.38 11.02
CA GLU A 99 -6.98 0.44 10.12
C GLU A 99 -5.78 1.08 9.41
N ARG A 100 -5.95 2.32 8.93
CA ARG A 100 -4.83 3.08 8.35
C ARG A 100 -3.70 3.24 9.37
N GLN A 101 -4.04 3.67 10.58
CA GLN A 101 -3.05 3.93 11.62
C GLN A 101 -2.33 2.65 12.05
N GLN A 102 -3.01 1.50 12.09
CA GLN A 102 -2.38 0.21 12.37
C GLN A 102 -1.27 -0.11 11.37
N VAL A 103 -1.54 0.05 10.06
CA VAL A 103 -0.55 -0.18 9.01
C VAL A 103 0.61 0.82 9.11
N VAL A 104 0.31 2.10 9.33
CA VAL A 104 1.34 3.15 9.47
C VAL A 104 2.25 2.90 10.68
N ASN A 105 1.67 2.52 11.82
CA ASN A 105 2.44 2.19 13.02
C ASN A 105 3.35 0.99 12.78
N TRP A 106 2.83 -0.07 12.15
CA TRP A 106 3.62 -1.24 11.81
C TRP A 106 4.80 -0.90 10.88
N LEU A 107 4.57 -0.09 9.84
CA LEU A 107 5.63 0.37 8.93
C LEU A 107 6.73 1.13 9.69
N ARG A 108 6.35 1.99 10.62
CA ARG A 108 7.29 2.74 11.45
C ARG A 108 8.08 1.83 12.38
N ASP A 109 7.39 0.95 13.11
CA ASP A 109 7.98 0.18 14.19
C ASP A 109 8.84 -0.98 13.66
N GLU A 110 8.33 -1.68 12.64
CA GLU A 110 8.97 -2.86 12.08
C GLU A 110 9.97 -2.53 10.97
N LEU A 111 9.63 -1.60 10.07
CA LEU A 111 10.44 -1.27 8.90
C LEU A 111 11.20 0.07 9.00
N ALA A 112 10.96 0.88 10.03
CA ALA A 112 11.48 2.25 10.12
C ALA A 112 11.07 3.13 8.93
N VAL A 113 9.91 2.84 8.34
CA VAL A 113 9.33 3.62 7.23
C VAL A 113 8.29 4.56 7.79
N ASP A 114 8.56 5.87 7.73
CA ASP A 114 7.57 6.89 8.06
C ASP A 114 6.79 7.27 6.81
N LEU A 115 5.50 6.94 6.77
CA LEU A 115 4.59 7.48 5.77
C LEU A 115 4.12 8.83 6.29
N HIS A 116 4.50 9.92 5.61
CA HIS A 116 4.01 11.23 6.00
C HIS A 116 2.47 11.22 5.97
N PRO A 117 1.81 11.56 7.10
CA PRO A 117 0.37 11.78 7.06
C PRO A 117 0.12 12.94 6.10
N TYR A 118 -0.81 12.75 5.17
CA TYR A 118 -1.29 13.88 4.39
C TYR A 118 -2.07 14.81 5.33
N PRO A 119 -1.95 16.14 5.18
CA PRO A 119 -2.75 17.10 5.93
C PRO A 119 -4.26 16.94 5.74
#